data_AF-A0A380AVI5-F1
#
_entry.id   AF-A0A380AVI5-F1
#
_cell.length_a   1.000
_cell.length_b   1.000
_cell.length_c   1.000
_cell.angle_alpha   90.00
_cell.angle_beta   90.00
_cell.angle_gamma   90.00
#
_symmetry.space_group_name_H-M   'P 1'
#
loop_
_entity.id
_entity.type
_entity.pdbx_description
1 polymer ?
#
loop_
_entity_poly.entity_id
_entity_poly.type
_entity_poly.pdbx_seq_one_letter_code
_entity_poly.pdbx_strand_id
1 'polypeptide(L)'
;MTAYFVLSTGRCGTQWLTETLQQWDDNFVVVHEPLHFGYRPDLNTVQQPLLHNSDMLEQHLHQIRQHLHSGKHYIETGFPCWRHLHWFKQQLDHTVKVIHIHRAPLDTVASLLKLNAFVPSFWPHLTIKNLYLPGAEQDFLHQYQELWPQLNPAEKNLWYWAEVQYQAIKYQQQWPAQDWLSLSFSQLFSAQGKQQLTHFLGYPNAVCWPVQDIVDQFGLGLVHTQTDYPVLSKLDELNQLAKRLGYPAPFANSN
;
A
#
# COMPACT_ATOMS: atom_id res chain seq x y z
N MET A 1 -10.14 -15.63 -15.71
CA MET A 1 -10.30 -14.31 -15.06
C MET A 1 -9.39 -14.23 -13.86
N THR A 2 -9.01 -13.02 -13.48
CA THR A 2 -7.96 -12.77 -12.50
C THR A 2 -8.36 -11.60 -11.63
N ALA A 3 -8.13 -11.72 -10.31
CA ALA A 3 -8.18 -10.61 -9.39
C ALA A 3 -6.77 -10.04 -9.20
N TYR A 4 -6.63 -8.73 -9.39
CA TYR A 4 -5.40 -7.99 -9.21
C TYR A 4 -5.55 -7.08 -8.01
N PHE A 5 -4.58 -7.11 -7.09
CA PHE A 5 -4.53 -6.21 -5.95
C PHE A 5 -3.25 -5.41 -5.97
N VAL A 6 -3.35 -4.11 -5.74
CA VAL A 6 -2.19 -3.25 -5.53
C VAL A 6 -1.79 -3.26 -4.06
N LEU A 7 -0.57 -3.69 -3.77
CA LEU A 7 0.04 -3.53 -2.45
C LEU A 7 0.91 -2.27 -2.48
N SER A 8 0.59 -1.28 -1.67
CA SER A 8 1.44 -0.10 -1.47
C SER A 8 1.21 0.52 -0.10
N THR A 9 2.04 1.49 0.27
CA THR A 9 1.84 2.34 1.47
C THR A 9 0.80 3.45 1.26
N GLY A 10 0.18 3.51 0.09
CA GLY A 10 -0.51 4.71 -0.38
C GLY A 10 0.50 5.76 -0.87
N ARG A 11 0.00 6.80 -1.56
CA ARG A 11 0.82 7.90 -2.10
C ARG A 11 1.89 7.47 -3.10
N CYS A 12 1.64 6.35 -3.76
CA CYS A 12 2.52 5.73 -4.76
C CYS A 12 1.89 5.77 -6.18
N GLY A 13 1.04 6.75 -6.48
CA GLY A 13 0.43 6.89 -7.80
C GLY A 13 -0.74 5.94 -8.07
N THR A 14 -1.36 5.39 -7.03
CA THR A 14 -2.45 4.42 -7.18
C THR A 14 -3.70 5.01 -7.84
N GLN A 15 -4.02 6.29 -7.59
CA GLN A 15 -5.14 6.98 -8.26
C GLN A 15 -4.93 7.10 -9.77
N TRP A 16 -3.75 7.59 -10.19
CA TRP A 16 -3.37 7.62 -11.61
C TRP A 16 -3.43 6.24 -12.24
N LEU A 17 -2.98 5.20 -11.51
CA LEU A 17 -3.07 3.82 -11.97
C LEU A 17 -4.52 3.37 -12.16
N THR A 18 -5.43 3.71 -11.23
CA THR A 18 -6.87 3.45 -11.38
C THR A 18 -7.39 4.06 -12.66
N GLU A 19 -7.21 5.37 -12.83
CA GLU A 19 -7.73 6.14 -13.98
C GLU A 19 -7.17 5.63 -15.31
N THR A 20 -5.90 5.21 -15.30
CA THR A 20 -5.23 4.62 -16.47
C THR A 20 -5.84 3.28 -16.83
N LEU A 21 -5.94 2.35 -15.87
CA LEU A 21 -6.42 0.99 -16.13
C LEU A 21 -7.91 0.96 -16.49
N GLN A 22 -8.71 1.89 -16.00
CA GLN A 22 -10.13 2.05 -16.39
C GLN A 22 -10.30 2.33 -17.89
N GLN A 23 -9.28 2.87 -18.55
CA GLN A 23 -9.32 3.23 -19.98
C GLN A 23 -8.77 2.13 -20.90
N TRP A 24 -8.30 1.00 -20.34
CA TRP A 24 -7.60 -0.01 -21.14
C TRP A 24 -8.52 -1.04 -21.78
N ASP A 25 -9.50 -1.54 -21.04
CA ASP A 25 -10.37 -2.62 -21.50
C ASP A 25 -11.70 -2.64 -20.71
N ASP A 26 -12.82 -2.82 -21.40
CA ASP A 26 -14.16 -2.86 -20.80
C ASP A 26 -14.39 -4.11 -19.91
N ASN A 27 -13.54 -5.13 -20.02
CA ASN A 27 -13.53 -6.31 -19.16
C ASN A 27 -12.82 -6.04 -17.83
N PHE A 28 -12.20 -4.88 -17.64
CA PHE A 28 -11.60 -4.50 -16.36
C PHE A 28 -12.62 -3.81 -15.47
N VAL A 29 -12.87 -4.39 -14.30
CA VAL A 29 -13.53 -3.73 -13.19
C VAL A 29 -12.44 -3.15 -12.29
N VAL A 30 -12.10 -1.89 -12.49
CA VAL A 30 -11.05 -1.20 -11.73
C VAL A 30 -11.66 -0.26 -10.71
N VAL A 31 -11.31 -0.47 -9.44
CA VAL A 31 -11.78 0.35 -8.31
C VAL A 31 -10.61 0.89 -7.49
N HIS A 32 -10.75 2.12 -6.99
CA HIS A 32 -9.78 2.77 -6.09
C HIS A 32 -10.33 2.72 -4.66
N GLU A 33 -9.64 2.01 -3.76
CA GLU A 33 -9.97 1.93 -2.33
C GLU A 33 -11.47 1.70 -2.02
N PRO A 34 -12.10 0.62 -2.53
CA PRO A 34 -13.56 0.44 -2.52
C PRO A 34 -14.19 0.46 -1.12
N LEU A 35 -13.44 0.06 -0.09
CA LEU A 35 -13.88 0.11 1.30
C LEU A 35 -13.21 1.23 2.11
N HIS A 36 -12.28 1.99 1.53
CA HIS A 36 -11.43 2.95 2.24
C HIS A 36 -10.86 2.35 3.54
N PHE A 37 -11.10 2.99 4.69
CA PHE A 37 -10.70 2.50 6.02
C PHE A 37 -11.57 1.35 6.56
N GLY A 38 -12.59 0.91 5.83
CA GLY A 38 -13.42 -0.25 6.15
C GLY A 38 -12.62 -1.55 6.27
N TYR A 39 -11.46 -1.65 5.60
CA TYR A 39 -10.52 -2.76 5.80
C TYR A 39 -9.92 -2.83 7.21
N ARG A 40 -9.93 -1.72 7.95
CA ARG A 40 -9.32 -1.59 9.28
C ARG A 40 -7.90 -2.19 9.34
N PRO A 41 -6.96 -1.77 8.47
CA PRO A 41 -5.58 -2.28 8.53
C PRO A 41 -4.89 -1.93 9.87
N ASP A 42 -5.45 -1.00 10.63
CA ASP A 42 -5.05 -0.67 12.00
C ASP A 42 -5.43 -1.76 13.02
N LEU A 43 -6.54 -2.49 12.83
CA LEU A 43 -7.03 -3.47 13.81
C LEU A 43 -7.05 -4.92 13.29
N ASN A 44 -7.35 -5.11 12.01
CA ASN A 44 -7.27 -6.42 11.38
C ASN A 44 -5.80 -6.79 11.16
N THR A 45 -5.46 -8.05 11.41
CA THR A 45 -4.12 -8.60 11.20
C THR A 45 -4.14 -9.61 10.05
N VAL A 46 -2.97 -10.06 9.58
CA VAL A 46 -2.89 -11.09 8.53
C VAL A 46 -3.53 -12.41 8.98
N GLN A 47 -3.42 -12.74 10.26
CA GLN A 47 -3.97 -13.96 10.88
C GLN A 47 -5.45 -13.80 11.23
N GLN A 48 -5.90 -12.58 11.51
CA GLN A 48 -7.29 -12.24 11.84
C GLN A 48 -7.79 -11.14 10.90
N PRO A 49 -7.92 -11.43 9.59
CA PRO A 49 -8.29 -10.43 8.59
C PRO A 49 -9.73 -9.95 8.72
N LEU A 50 -10.58 -10.72 9.44
CA LEU A 50 -12.00 -10.45 9.63
C LEU A 50 -12.36 -10.11 11.09
N LEU A 51 -11.40 -9.69 11.92
CA LEU A 51 -11.66 -9.34 13.32
C LEU A 51 -12.66 -8.17 13.44
N HIS A 52 -12.55 -7.20 12.53
CA HIS A 52 -13.41 -6.05 12.42
C HIS A 52 -13.98 -5.93 11.01
N ASN A 53 -15.24 -5.49 10.94
CA ASN A 53 -15.98 -5.29 9.69
C ASN A 53 -16.12 -6.56 8.84
N SER A 54 -16.28 -7.74 9.46
CA SER A 54 -16.43 -9.03 8.76
C SER A 54 -17.49 -8.98 7.67
N ASP A 55 -18.71 -8.51 7.99
CA ASP A 55 -19.84 -8.52 7.06
C ASP A 55 -19.57 -7.66 5.81
N MET A 56 -18.92 -6.49 6.01
CA MET A 56 -18.52 -5.60 4.91
C MET A 56 -17.44 -6.25 4.04
N LEU A 57 -16.45 -6.89 4.66
CA LEU A 57 -15.37 -7.59 3.94
C LEU A 57 -15.87 -8.81 3.18
N GLU A 58 -16.80 -9.57 3.76
CA GLU A 58 -17.45 -10.70 3.10
C GLU A 58 -18.35 -10.26 1.96
N GLN A 59 -19.10 -9.16 2.12
CA GLN A 59 -19.88 -8.56 1.03
C GLN A 59 -18.97 -8.11 -0.13
N HIS A 60 -17.84 -7.49 0.18
CA HIS A 60 -16.86 -7.09 -0.82
C HIS A 60 -16.27 -8.30 -1.56
N LEU A 61 -15.88 -9.35 -0.83
CA LEU A 61 -15.43 -10.61 -1.42
C LEU A 61 -16.50 -11.21 -2.36
N HIS A 62 -17.77 -11.16 -1.98
CA HIS A 62 -18.87 -11.61 -2.84
C HIS A 62 -18.96 -10.80 -4.13
N GLN A 63 -18.85 -9.46 -4.07
CA GLN A 63 -18.84 -8.59 -5.25
C GLN A 63 -17.67 -8.91 -6.19
N ILE A 64 -16.47 -9.14 -5.65
CA ILE A 64 -15.30 -9.55 -6.44
C ILE A 64 -15.60 -10.86 -7.18
N ARG A 65 -16.12 -11.87 -6.48
CA ARG A 65 -16.49 -13.17 -7.09
C ARG A 65 -17.51 -13.00 -8.21
N GLN A 66 -18.54 -12.16 -8.02
CA GLN A 66 -19.54 -11.88 -9.06
C GLN A 66 -18.90 -11.35 -10.35
N HIS A 67 -17.95 -10.41 -10.26
CA HIS A 67 -17.24 -9.90 -11.43
C HIS A 67 -16.40 -10.98 -12.11
N LEU A 68 -15.67 -11.78 -11.33
CA LEU A 68 -14.83 -12.85 -11.86
C LEU A 68 -15.65 -13.93 -12.57
N HIS A 69 -16.76 -14.37 -11.96
CA HIS A 69 -17.69 -15.35 -12.56
C HIS A 69 -18.41 -14.80 -13.79
N SER A 70 -18.61 -13.48 -13.89
CA SER A 70 -19.16 -12.85 -15.10
C SER A 70 -18.17 -12.74 -16.25
N GLY A 71 -16.94 -13.26 -16.11
CA GLY A 71 -15.92 -13.21 -17.15
C GLY A 71 -15.15 -11.89 -17.18
N LYS A 72 -15.15 -11.10 -16.10
CA LYS A 72 -14.38 -9.84 -15.99
C LYS A 72 -13.13 -10.02 -15.13
N HIS A 73 -12.10 -9.20 -15.39
CA HIS A 73 -10.98 -9.04 -14.46
C HIS A 73 -11.33 -8.02 -13.40
N TYR A 74 -10.94 -8.27 -12.17
CA TYR A 74 -11.12 -7.33 -11.07
C TYR A 74 -9.78 -6.73 -10.68
N ILE A 75 -9.70 -5.41 -10.55
CA ILE A 75 -8.46 -4.70 -10.17
C ILE A 75 -8.77 -3.73 -9.04
N GLU A 76 -8.24 -4.02 -7.85
CA GLU A 76 -8.30 -3.11 -6.72
C GLU A 76 -6.99 -2.34 -6.57
N THR A 77 -7.09 -1.03 -6.76
CA THR A 77 -5.98 -0.08 -6.70
C THR A 77 -6.07 0.71 -5.40
N GLY A 78 -5.84 0.07 -4.26
CA GLY A 78 -5.97 0.72 -2.95
C GLY A 78 -4.96 0.22 -1.94
N PHE A 79 -4.42 1.12 -1.12
CA PHE A 79 -3.49 0.74 -0.05
C PHE A 79 -4.13 0.01 1.16
N PRO A 80 -5.40 0.24 1.56
CA PRO A 80 -5.90 -0.29 2.83
C PRO A 80 -6.00 -1.82 2.93
N CYS A 81 -6.08 -2.54 1.81
CA CYS A 81 -6.28 -4.00 1.80
C CYS A 81 -4.99 -4.83 2.02
N TRP A 82 -3.85 -4.19 2.29
CA TRP A 82 -2.54 -4.87 2.32
C TRP A 82 -2.45 -6.03 3.33
N ARG A 83 -3.16 -5.98 4.46
CA ARG A 83 -3.21 -7.09 5.43
C ARG A 83 -4.14 -8.25 5.01
N HIS A 84 -4.97 -8.07 3.99
CA HIS A 84 -6.02 -9.01 3.57
C HIS A 84 -5.66 -9.83 2.34
N LEU A 85 -4.54 -9.55 1.67
CA LEU A 85 -4.21 -10.20 0.38
C LEU A 85 -4.10 -11.72 0.46
N HIS A 86 -3.51 -12.25 1.54
CA HIS A 86 -3.43 -13.69 1.74
C HIS A 86 -4.84 -14.32 1.90
N TRP A 87 -5.71 -13.65 2.66
CA TRP A 87 -7.10 -14.06 2.81
C TRP A 87 -7.84 -14.05 1.47
N PHE A 88 -7.71 -12.97 0.67
CA PHE A 88 -8.29 -12.95 -0.68
C PHE A 88 -7.78 -14.09 -1.56
N LYS A 89 -6.48 -14.40 -1.54
CA LYS A 89 -5.92 -15.55 -2.28
C LYS A 89 -6.53 -16.88 -1.85
N GLN A 90 -6.79 -17.08 -0.55
CA GLN A 90 -7.39 -18.30 -0.03
C GLN A 90 -8.88 -18.41 -0.39
N GLN A 91 -9.59 -17.28 -0.37
CA GLN A 91 -11.04 -17.25 -0.55
C GLN A 91 -11.48 -17.17 -2.01
N LEU A 92 -10.71 -16.52 -2.87
CA LEU A 92 -11.04 -16.43 -4.28
C LEU A 92 -10.69 -17.76 -4.96
N ASP A 93 -11.66 -18.33 -5.68
CA ASP A 93 -11.55 -19.53 -6.52
C ASP A 93 -10.88 -19.23 -7.88
N HIS A 94 -10.17 -18.11 -7.98
CA HIS A 94 -9.54 -17.59 -9.19
C HIS A 94 -8.08 -17.23 -8.91
N THR A 95 -7.29 -17.05 -9.97
CA THR A 95 -5.93 -16.52 -9.83
C THR A 95 -5.96 -15.14 -9.20
N VAL A 96 -5.17 -14.98 -8.13
CA VAL A 96 -4.93 -13.69 -7.47
C VAL A 96 -3.51 -13.24 -7.77
N LYS A 97 -3.38 -12.10 -8.44
CA LYS A 97 -2.12 -11.46 -8.77
C LYS A 97 -1.92 -10.19 -7.95
N VAL A 98 -0.67 -9.86 -7.65
CA VAL A 98 -0.30 -8.68 -6.85
C VAL A 98 0.60 -7.75 -7.65
N ILE A 99 0.28 -6.47 -7.63
CA ILE A 99 1.13 -5.38 -8.13
C ILE A 99 1.64 -4.63 -6.90
N HIS A 100 2.88 -4.91 -6.51
CA HIS A 100 3.55 -4.23 -5.41
C HIS A 100 4.19 -2.94 -5.92
N ILE A 101 3.70 -1.81 -5.42
CA ILE A 101 4.24 -0.49 -5.75
C ILE A 101 4.87 0.10 -4.49
N HIS A 102 6.17 0.39 -4.57
CA HIS A 102 6.93 0.93 -3.45
C HIS A 102 7.58 2.27 -3.78
N ARG A 103 7.77 3.11 -2.76
CA ARG A 103 8.42 4.42 -2.86
C ARG A 103 9.48 4.53 -1.78
N ALA A 104 10.48 5.40 -2.01
CA ALA A 104 11.51 5.70 -1.03
C ALA A 104 10.88 6.08 0.33
N PRO A 105 11.47 5.64 1.46
CA PRO A 105 10.86 5.77 2.78
C PRO A 105 10.56 7.23 3.15
N LEU A 106 11.56 8.11 3.04
CA LEU A 106 11.42 9.51 3.46
C LEU A 106 10.46 10.30 2.56
N ASP A 107 10.44 10.02 1.25
CA ASP A 107 9.45 10.60 0.33
C ASP A 107 8.03 10.17 0.68
N THR A 108 7.86 8.92 1.10
CA THR A 108 6.56 8.38 1.54
C THR A 108 6.11 9.10 2.80
N VAL A 109 6.99 9.24 3.80
CA VAL A 109 6.71 9.96 5.05
C VAL A 109 6.30 11.41 4.74
N ALA A 110 7.09 12.12 3.93
CA ALA A 110 6.78 13.49 3.55
C ALA A 110 5.40 13.60 2.87
N SER A 111 5.04 12.66 2.00
CA SER A 111 3.73 12.66 1.33
C SER A 111 2.57 12.34 2.28
N LEU A 112 2.76 11.41 3.22
CA LEU A 112 1.73 11.04 4.20
C LEU A 112 1.50 12.17 5.23
N LEU A 113 2.54 12.88 5.63
CA LEU A 113 2.45 14.04 6.52
C LEU A 113 1.63 15.18 5.91
N LYS A 114 1.69 15.40 4.58
CA LYS A 114 0.80 16.36 3.89
C LYS A 114 -0.68 16.04 4.07
N LEU A 115 -1.02 14.77 4.37
CA LEU A 115 -2.38 14.31 4.64
C LEU A 115 -2.69 14.18 6.14
N ASN A 116 -1.85 14.71 7.02
CA ASN A 116 -1.98 14.60 8.48
C ASN A 116 -2.08 13.14 8.97
N ALA A 117 -1.45 12.17 8.28
CA ALA A 117 -1.41 10.79 8.74
C ALA A 117 -0.65 10.71 10.09
N PHE A 118 -1.28 10.10 11.09
CA PHE A 118 -0.83 10.05 12.49
C PHE A 118 -0.63 11.41 13.19
N VAL A 119 -1.01 12.52 12.57
CA VAL A 119 -0.95 13.85 13.19
C VAL A 119 -2.20 14.02 14.07
N PRO A 120 -2.05 14.32 15.37
CA PRO A 120 -3.19 14.66 16.21
C PRO A 120 -3.99 15.82 15.60
N SER A 121 -5.31 15.69 15.56
CA SER A 121 -6.14 16.79 15.09
C SER A 121 -6.05 17.98 16.05
N PHE A 122 -6.02 19.19 15.50
CA PHE A 122 -6.16 20.42 16.29
C PHE A 122 -7.50 20.46 17.04
N TRP A 123 -8.54 19.86 16.44
CA TRP A 123 -9.86 19.71 17.04
C TRP A 123 -9.98 18.32 17.68
N PRO A 124 -10.18 18.22 19.01
CA PRO A 124 -10.11 16.95 19.74
C PRO A 124 -11.23 15.95 19.38
N HIS A 125 -12.29 16.40 18.73
CA HIS A 125 -13.40 15.54 18.29
C HIS A 125 -13.16 14.88 16.92
N LEU A 126 -12.15 15.32 16.17
CA LEU A 126 -11.79 14.68 14.90
C LEU A 126 -10.85 13.51 15.15
N THR A 127 -11.15 12.38 14.52
CA THR A 127 -10.35 11.17 14.63
C THR A 127 -9.00 11.34 13.94
N ILE A 128 -7.94 10.85 14.59
CA ILE A 128 -6.62 10.72 13.98
C ILE A 128 -6.74 9.78 12.78
N LYS A 129 -6.12 10.16 11.65
CA LYS A 129 -5.97 9.28 10.49
C LYS A 129 -4.93 8.20 10.80
N ASN A 130 -5.37 7.16 11.50
CA ASN A 130 -4.57 5.98 11.80
C ASN A 130 -4.57 5.03 10.60
N LEU A 131 -3.40 4.81 10.02
CA LEU A 131 -3.21 3.85 8.94
C LEU A 131 -2.81 2.47 9.45
N TYR A 132 -2.39 2.40 10.71
CA TYR A 132 -1.75 1.25 11.34
C TYR A 132 -1.74 1.41 12.86
N LEU A 133 -1.86 0.30 13.58
CA LEU A 133 -1.48 0.19 14.99
C LEU A 133 -0.60 -1.06 15.13
N PRO A 134 0.58 -0.96 15.78
CA PRO A 134 1.35 -2.13 16.15
C PRO A 134 0.59 -2.92 17.19
N GLY A 135 0.60 -4.24 17.04
CA GLY A 135 -0.03 -5.10 18.05
C GLY A 135 0.00 -6.59 17.73
N ALA A 136 0.53 -6.97 16.57
CA ALA A 136 0.57 -8.37 16.19
C ALA A 136 2.00 -8.92 16.24
N GLU A 137 2.15 -10.15 16.73
CA GLU A 137 3.47 -10.77 16.95
C GLU A 137 4.29 -10.94 15.67
N GLN A 138 3.62 -11.02 14.51
CA GLN A 138 4.25 -11.18 13.21
C GLN A 138 4.67 -9.87 12.50
N ASP A 139 4.37 -8.72 13.12
CA ASP A 139 4.71 -7.39 12.59
C ASP A 139 6.25 -7.22 12.59
N PHE A 140 6.78 -6.46 11.64
CA PHE A 140 8.22 -6.32 11.41
C PHE A 140 8.97 -5.78 12.62
N LEU A 141 8.41 -4.74 13.22
CA LEU A 141 9.02 -4.02 14.34
C LEU A 141 8.36 -4.39 15.66
N HIS A 142 7.76 -5.58 15.75
CA HIS A 142 7.04 -6.04 16.95
C HIS A 142 7.89 -5.92 18.22
N GLN A 143 9.18 -6.27 18.16
CA GLN A 143 10.08 -6.16 19.33
C GLN A 143 10.26 -4.72 19.85
N TYR A 144 9.87 -3.71 19.08
CA TYR A 144 9.97 -2.29 19.44
C TYR A 144 8.62 -1.66 19.77
N GLN A 145 7.52 -2.43 19.83
CA GLN A 145 6.15 -1.90 19.93
C GLN A 145 5.95 -0.91 21.09
N GLU A 146 6.69 -1.08 22.19
CA GLU A 146 6.72 -0.20 23.36
C GLU A 146 7.21 1.23 23.06
N LEU A 147 7.91 1.42 21.93
CA LEU A 147 8.33 2.74 21.46
C LEU A 147 7.18 3.51 20.81
N TRP A 148 6.14 2.83 20.31
CA TRP A 148 5.05 3.44 19.52
C TRP A 148 4.39 4.67 20.18
N PRO A 149 4.08 4.67 21.50
CA PRO A 149 3.51 5.85 22.15
C PRO A 149 4.44 7.06 22.15
N GLN A 150 5.75 6.85 22.05
CA GLN A 150 6.80 7.88 22.11
C GLN A 150 7.12 8.46 20.72
N LEU A 151 6.70 7.79 19.64
CA LEU A 151 7.02 8.19 18.28
C LEU A 151 6.24 9.43 17.85
N ASN A 152 6.94 10.36 17.21
CA ASN A 152 6.31 11.48 16.52
C ASN A 152 5.57 11.00 15.24
N PRO A 153 4.73 11.83 14.59
CA PRO A 153 4.01 11.42 13.40
C PRO A 153 4.91 11.00 12.22
N ALA A 154 6.10 11.61 12.05
CA ALA A 154 7.03 11.23 10.98
C ALA A 154 7.56 9.80 11.21
N GLU A 155 7.94 9.48 12.44
CA GLU A 155 8.37 8.14 12.86
C GLU A 155 7.25 7.11 12.72
N LYS A 156 6.01 7.43 13.10
CA LYS A 156 4.86 6.54 12.90
C LYS A 156 4.60 6.26 11.42
N ASN A 157 4.75 7.26 10.55
CA ASN A 157 4.66 7.06 9.10
C ASN A 157 5.80 6.19 8.56
N LEU A 158 7.02 6.34 9.08
CA LEU A 158 8.16 5.51 8.67
C LEU A 158 8.00 4.06 9.14
N TRP A 159 7.51 3.87 10.37
CA TRP A 159 7.13 2.56 10.89
C TRP A 159 6.08 1.90 9.99
N TYR A 160 4.99 2.61 9.70
CA TYR A 160 3.94 2.11 8.80
C TYR A 160 4.50 1.74 7.42
N TRP A 161 5.38 2.57 6.85
CA TRP A 161 6.08 2.22 5.61
C TRP A 161 6.82 0.89 5.75
N ALA A 162 7.59 0.72 6.82
CA ALA A 162 8.37 -0.48 7.05
C ALA A 162 7.50 -1.74 7.16
N GLU A 163 6.38 -1.65 7.88
CA GLU A 163 5.43 -2.76 8.06
C GLU A 163 4.81 -3.21 6.74
N VAL A 164 4.32 -2.27 5.93
CA VAL A 164 3.73 -2.59 4.63
C VAL A 164 4.77 -3.22 3.71
N GLN A 165 5.98 -2.65 3.65
CA GLN A 165 7.05 -3.15 2.78
C GLN A 165 7.56 -4.53 3.22
N TYR A 166 7.74 -4.74 4.51
CA TYR A 166 8.14 -6.03 5.05
C TYR A 166 7.07 -7.11 4.78
N GLN A 167 5.80 -6.76 4.95
CA GLN A 167 4.71 -7.67 4.65
C GLN A 167 4.62 -8.00 3.15
N ALA A 168 4.89 -7.04 2.26
CA ALA A 168 4.97 -7.27 0.82
C ALA A 168 6.03 -8.32 0.48
N ILE A 169 7.22 -8.18 1.07
CA ILE A 169 8.32 -9.14 0.91
C ILE A 169 7.92 -10.54 1.40
N LYS A 170 7.23 -10.64 2.55
CA LYS A 170 6.72 -11.92 3.07
C LYS A 170 5.72 -12.57 2.10
N TYR A 171 4.78 -11.80 1.57
CA TYR A 171 3.83 -12.33 0.59
C TYR A 171 4.51 -12.76 -0.70
N GLN A 172 5.49 -12.00 -1.19
CA GLN A 172 6.22 -12.33 -2.41
C GLN A 172 6.89 -13.72 -2.32
N GLN A 173 7.41 -14.08 -1.15
CA GLN A 173 8.00 -15.41 -0.91
C GLN A 173 6.97 -16.56 -0.97
N GLN A 174 5.68 -16.25 -0.85
CA GLN A 174 4.56 -17.20 -0.82
C GLN A 174 3.68 -17.11 -2.08
N TRP A 175 4.09 -16.31 -3.07
CA TRP A 175 3.37 -16.10 -4.32
C TRP A 175 4.15 -16.72 -5.50
N PRO A 176 3.46 -17.31 -6.49
CA PRO A 176 4.11 -17.65 -7.74
C PRO A 176 4.75 -16.42 -8.38
N ALA A 177 5.97 -16.56 -8.90
CA ALA A 177 6.71 -15.44 -9.46
C ALA A 177 5.97 -14.74 -10.62
N GLN A 178 5.23 -15.49 -11.45
CA GLN A 178 4.42 -14.91 -12.54
C GLN A 178 3.18 -14.13 -12.06
N ASP A 179 2.81 -14.27 -10.79
CA ASP A 179 1.64 -13.65 -10.18
C ASP A 179 2.01 -12.46 -9.29
N TRP A 180 3.27 -12.04 -9.30
CA TRP A 180 3.78 -10.89 -8.55
C TRP A 180 4.59 -9.94 -9.44
N LEU A 181 4.17 -8.69 -9.53
CA LEU A 181 4.92 -7.61 -10.16
C LEU A 181 5.35 -6.60 -9.10
N SER A 182 6.65 -6.30 -9.04
CA SER A 182 7.19 -5.24 -8.18
C SER A 182 7.67 -4.07 -9.02
N LEU A 183 7.21 -2.86 -8.70
CA LEU A 183 7.62 -1.62 -9.34
C LEU A 183 7.92 -0.56 -8.28
N SER A 184 9.02 0.16 -8.43
CA SER A 184 9.18 1.41 -7.72
C SER A 184 8.23 2.49 -8.28
N PHE A 185 7.93 3.51 -7.48
CA PHE A 185 7.13 4.65 -7.89
C PHE A 185 7.67 5.31 -9.16
N SER A 186 9.00 5.46 -9.30
CA SER A 186 9.60 6.01 -10.50
C SER A 186 9.50 5.06 -11.70
N GLN A 187 9.62 3.75 -11.47
CA GLN A 187 9.46 2.75 -12.53
C GLN A 187 8.04 2.71 -13.08
N LEU A 188 7.01 2.88 -12.24
CA LEU A 188 5.60 2.88 -12.65
C LEU A 188 5.33 3.83 -13.84
N PHE A 189 6.00 4.98 -13.88
CA PHE A 189 5.83 5.98 -14.94
C PHE A 189 6.85 5.87 -16.08
N SER A 190 7.89 5.04 -15.91
CA SER A 190 8.91 4.81 -16.94
C SER A 190 8.37 3.93 -18.08
N ALA A 191 8.95 4.04 -19.28
CA ALA A 191 8.59 3.18 -20.41
C ALA A 191 8.75 1.67 -20.09
N GLN A 192 9.81 1.31 -19.36
CA GLN A 192 10.06 -0.07 -18.95
C GLN A 192 9.00 -0.58 -17.96
N GLY A 193 8.66 0.19 -16.92
CA GLY A 193 7.63 -0.24 -15.95
C GLY A 193 6.24 -0.32 -16.58
N LYS A 194 5.93 0.58 -17.52
CA LYS A 194 4.71 0.52 -18.33
C LYS A 194 4.64 -0.77 -19.14
N GLN A 195 5.73 -1.16 -19.81
CA GLN A 195 5.83 -2.42 -20.54
C GLN A 195 5.70 -3.66 -19.61
N GLN A 196 6.31 -3.62 -18.43
CA GLN A 196 6.18 -4.70 -17.45
C GLN A 196 4.74 -4.84 -16.96
N LEU A 197 4.06 -3.72 -16.68
CA LEU A 197 2.68 -3.70 -16.25
C LEU A 197 1.73 -4.25 -17.32
N THR A 198 1.87 -3.82 -18.57
CA THR A 198 1.03 -4.31 -19.68
C THR A 198 1.23 -5.80 -19.91
N HIS A 199 2.48 -6.28 -19.87
CA HIS A 199 2.77 -7.70 -19.98
C HIS A 199 2.16 -8.51 -18.82
N PHE A 200 2.33 -8.02 -17.58
CA PHE A 200 1.83 -8.70 -16.38
C PHE A 200 0.31 -8.85 -16.36
N LEU A 201 -0.40 -7.81 -16.84
CA LEU A 201 -1.85 -7.81 -16.97
C LEU A 201 -2.36 -8.62 -18.18
N GLY A 202 -1.47 -8.96 -19.13
CA GLY A 202 -1.83 -9.68 -20.37
C GLY A 202 -2.30 -8.78 -21.52
N TYR A 203 -1.99 -7.48 -21.46
CA TYR A 203 -2.46 -6.46 -22.41
C TYR A 203 -1.30 -5.67 -23.04
N PRO A 204 -0.37 -6.33 -23.77
CA PRO A 204 0.86 -5.70 -24.28
C PRO A 204 0.61 -4.53 -25.23
N ASN A 205 -0.57 -4.46 -25.86
CA ASN A 205 -0.94 -3.42 -26.83
C ASN A 205 -1.73 -2.26 -26.22
N ALA A 206 -1.76 -2.09 -24.88
CA ALA A 206 -2.46 -0.97 -24.27
C ALA A 206 -1.87 0.37 -24.72
N VAL A 207 -2.73 1.20 -25.36
CA VAL A 207 -2.30 2.44 -26.03
C VAL A 207 -2.55 3.69 -25.16
N CYS A 208 -3.49 3.61 -24.21
CA CYS A 208 -3.85 4.77 -23.41
C CYS A 208 -2.94 4.91 -22.18
N TRP A 209 -2.09 5.93 -22.20
CA TRP A 209 -1.33 6.38 -21.04
C TRP A 209 -1.61 7.86 -20.87
N PRO A 210 -2.58 8.25 -20.01
CA PRO A 210 -2.89 9.65 -19.83
C PRO A 210 -1.64 10.42 -19.41
N VAL A 211 -1.45 11.61 -19.99
CA VAL A 211 -0.35 12.49 -19.63
C VAL A 211 -0.46 12.76 -18.13
N GLN A 212 0.63 12.49 -17.42
CA GLN A 212 0.70 12.81 -16.01
C GLN A 212 0.97 14.29 -15.89
N ASP A 213 -0.07 15.08 -15.60
CA ASP A 213 0.17 16.32 -14.88
C ASP A 213 0.62 15.88 -13.48
N ILE A 214 1.90 16.07 -13.14
CA ILE A 214 2.41 15.85 -11.79
C ILE A 214 1.78 16.94 -10.91
N VAL A 215 0.50 16.79 -10.61
CA VAL A 215 -0.20 17.66 -9.69
C VAL A 215 -0.17 16.94 -8.36
N ASP A 216 0.78 17.34 -7.52
CA ASP A 216 0.64 17.11 -6.09
C ASP A 216 -0.55 17.99 -5.63
N GLN A 217 -1.78 17.53 -5.89
CA GLN A 217 -3.04 18.24 -5.60
C GLN A 217 -3.29 18.42 -4.09
N PHE A 218 -2.37 17.96 -3.25
CA PHE A 218 -2.52 17.96 -1.82
C PHE A 218 -1.73 19.12 -1.27
N GLY A 219 -2.49 20.16 -0.89
CA GLY A 219 -1.99 21.39 -0.28
C GLY A 219 -1.06 21.10 0.91
N LEU A 220 -0.19 22.06 1.20
CA LEU A 220 0.67 22.04 2.38
C LEU A 220 -0.20 21.68 3.60
N GLY A 221 0.10 20.55 4.25
CA GLY A 221 -0.57 20.17 5.49
C GLY A 221 -0.56 21.36 6.44
N LEU A 222 -1.71 21.70 7.02
CA LEU A 222 -1.89 22.91 7.83
C LEU A 222 -1.02 22.92 9.10
N VAL A 223 -0.42 21.78 9.46
CA VAL A 223 0.39 21.61 10.66
C VAL A 223 1.84 21.35 10.24
N HIS A 224 2.73 22.28 10.58
CA HIS A 224 4.17 22.07 10.48
C HIS A 224 4.57 20.93 11.43
N THR A 225 4.74 19.73 10.89
CA THR A 225 5.10 18.55 11.67
C THR A 225 6.61 18.39 11.68
N GLN A 226 7.19 18.03 12.83
CA GLN A 226 8.62 17.71 12.91
C GLN A 226 8.95 16.53 11.98
N THR A 227 10.08 16.63 11.27
CA THR A 227 10.57 15.61 10.34
C THR A 227 11.89 15.01 10.80
N ASP A 228 12.14 15.03 12.10
CA ASP A 228 13.24 14.31 12.74
C ASP A 228 12.80 12.89 13.14
N TYR A 229 13.78 12.02 13.31
CA TYR A 229 13.58 10.59 13.60
C TYR A 229 14.44 10.14 14.80
N PRO A 230 14.34 10.77 15.97
CA PRO A 230 15.27 10.57 17.09
C PRO A 230 15.25 9.16 17.71
N VAL A 231 14.15 8.42 17.55
CA VAL A 231 13.98 7.04 18.01
C VAL A 231 14.31 6.07 16.89
N LEU A 232 13.64 6.20 15.73
CA LEU A 232 13.76 5.23 14.65
C LEU A 232 15.09 5.30 13.89
N SER A 233 15.82 6.42 13.94
CA SER A 233 17.16 6.50 13.33
C SER A 233 18.18 5.53 13.94
N LYS A 234 17.89 5.01 15.14
CA LYS A 234 18.75 4.05 15.86
C LYS A 234 18.50 2.60 15.46
N LEU A 235 17.51 2.33 14.61
CA LEU A 235 17.13 0.98 14.19
C LEU A 235 17.73 0.65 12.82
N ASP A 236 18.66 -0.29 12.79
CA ASP A 236 19.34 -0.73 11.55
C ASP A 236 18.39 -1.46 10.60
N GLU A 237 17.33 -2.06 11.13
CA GLU A 237 16.28 -2.78 10.40
C GLU A 237 15.68 -1.93 9.28
N LEU A 238 15.47 -0.64 9.53
CA LEU A 238 14.91 0.30 8.55
C LEU A 238 15.89 0.58 7.40
N ASN A 239 17.17 0.71 7.73
CA ASN A 239 18.24 0.87 6.75
C ASN A 239 18.39 -0.38 5.86
N GLN A 240 18.31 -1.56 6.46
CA GLN A 240 18.38 -2.83 5.74
C GLN A 240 17.17 -3.03 4.82
N LEU A 241 15.96 -2.71 5.30
CA LEU A 241 14.74 -2.80 4.50
C LEU A 241 14.75 -1.85 3.30
N ALA A 242 15.19 -0.61 3.49
CA ALA A 242 15.32 0.36 2.40
C ALA A 242 16.32 -0.12 1.32
N LYS A 243 17.50 -0.59 1.74
CA LYS A 243 18.51 -1.16 0.84
C LYS A 243 17.97 -2.35 0.05
N ARG A 244 17.22 -3.25 0.70
CA ARG A 244 16.61 -4.42 0.07
C ARG A 244 15.62 -4.05 -1.04
N LEU A 245 14.95 -2.91 -0.93
CA LEU A 245 14.05 -2.36 -1.95
C LEU A 245 14.75 -1.47 -2.99
N GLY A 246 16.08 -1.40 -2.97
CA GLY A 246 16.87 -0.61 -3.91
C GLY A 246 16.95 0.89 -3.58
N TYR A 247 16.65 1.28 -2.33
CA TYR A 247 16.76 2.66 -1.88
C TYR A 247 18.03 2.91 -1.04
N PRO A 248 18.53 4.16 -1.00
CA PRO A 248 19.51 4.56 0.00
C PRO A 248 18.99 4.33 1.42
N ALA A 249 19.90 4.04 2.35
CA ALA A 249 19.54 3.95 3.75
C ALA A 249 19.08 5.33 4.27
N PRO A 250 17.90 5.44 4.91
CA PRO A 250 17.35 6.72 5.37
C PRO A 250 18.24 7.45 6.40
N PHE A 251 19.09 6.73 7.13
CA PHE A 251 19.87 7.28 8.26
C PHE A 251 21.38 7.09 8.12
N ALA A 252 21.91 6.90 6.91
CA ALA A 252 23.28 6.44 6.68
C ALA A 252 24.43 7.40 7.11
N ASN A 253 24.16 8.50 7.81
CA ASN A 253 25.14 9.54 8.17
C ASN A 253 25.06 10.03 9.63
N SER A 254 24.50 9.25 10.55
CA SER A 254 24.42 9.62 11.97
C SER A 254 25.51 8.94 12.81
N ASN A 255 26.77 9.15 12.44
CA ASN A 255 27.93 8.87 13.31
C ASN A 255 28.65 10.18 13.62
#